data_AF-A0A8S3D3N6-F1
#
_entry.id   AF-A0A8S3D3N6-F1
#
_cell.length_a   1.000
_cell.length_b   1.000
_cell.length_c   1.000
_cell.angle_alpha   90.00
_cell.angle_beta   90.00
_cell.angle_gamma   90.00
#
_symmetry.space_group_name_H-M   'P 1'
#
loop_
_entity.id
_entity.type
_entity.pdbx_description
1 polymer ?
#
loop_
_entity_poly.entity_id
_entity_poly.type
_entity_poly.pdbx_seq_one_letter_code
_entity_poly.pdbx_strand_id
1 'polypeptide(L)'
;VVHTHMLNPEWLVNYFGRLSVDDCLECLKAMLQANIRQNLQVVVQIATKYHEQLGTEKLIDLFESFKSYEGLFYFLGSIVNFSQEPDVHFKYIQAACKTGQIKEVERICRESNCYDSERVKNFLKEAKLTDQLPLIIVCDRFNYVHDLVLYLYRNNLMKNIEIYVQRVNSGRLPVVVGGLLDVDCSEDSIKQLILSVRGNFNVDELVEEVEKRNR
;
A
#
# COMPACT_ATOMS: atom_id res chain seq x y z
N VAL A 1 -6.00 -35.01 -4.46
CA VAL A 1 -4.98 -33.97 -4.17
C VAL A 1 -4.67 -33.89 -2.66
N VAL A 2 -4.60 -35.03 -1.94
CA VAL A 2 -4.51 -35.02 -0.44
C VAL A 2 -3.08 -35.31 0.06
N HIS A 3 -2.17 -35.74 -0.83
CA HIS A 3 -0.75 -36.04 -0.49
C HIS A 3 0.25 -35.28 -1.37
N THR A 4 -0.01 -34.00 -1.69
CA THR A 4 0.90 -33.15 -2.48
C THR A 4 2.30 -33.00 -1.87
N HIS A 5 2.44 -33.23 -0.56
CA HIS A 5 3.71 -33.21 0.17
C HIS A 5 4.65 -34.38 -0.13
N MET A 6 4.16 -35.46 -0.76
CA MET A 6 4.99 -36.58 -1.20
C MET A 6 5.45 -36.42 -2.66
N LEU A 7 4.99 -35.37 -3.35
CA LEU A 7 5.29 -35.13 -4.76
C LEU A 7 6.37 -34.07 -4.87
N ASN A 8 7.28 -34.25 -5.83
CA ASN A 8 8.30 -33.24 -6.13
C ASN A 8 7.60 -31.92 -6.56
N PRO A 9 7.86 -30.77 -5.89
CA PRO A 9 7.27 -29.49 -6.22
C PRO A 9 7.43 -29.10 -7.70
N GLU A 10 8.59 -29.36 -8.31
CA GLU A 10 8.83 -29.04 -9.73
C GLU A 10 7.97 -29.90 -10.66
N TRP A 11 7.82 -31.19 -10.33
CA TRP A 11 6.96 -32.08 -11.09
C TRP A 11 5.50 -31.63 -11.00
N LEU A 12 5.05 -31.26 -9.79
CA LEU A 12 3.69 -30.80 -9.56
C LEU A 12 3.41 -29.51 -10.33
N VAL A 13 4.31 -28.53 -10.27
CA VAL A 13 4.20 -27.30 -11.06
C VAL A 13 4.07 -27.60 -12.56
N ASN A 14 4.88 -28.51 -13.10
CA ASN A 14 4.81 -28.88 -14.51
C ASN A 14 3.55 -29.70 -14.88
N TYR A 15 3.01 -30.48 -13.95
CA TYR A 15 1.75 -31.22 -14.14
C TYR A 15 0.57 -30.25 -14.31
N PHE A 16 0.53 -29.17 -13.53
CA PHE A 16 -0.52 -28.14 -13.64
C PHE A 16 -0.55 -27.45 -15.01
N GLY A 17 0.61 -27.35 -15.70
CA GLY A 17 0.66 -26.84 -17.08
C GLY A 17 0.02 -27.74 -18.14
N ARG A 18 -0.42 -28.96 -17.79
CA ARG A 18 -1.14 -29.88 -18.69
C ARG A 18 -2.64 -29.91 -18.43
N LEU A 19 -3.10 -29.28 -17.35
CA LEU A 19 -4.50 -29.24 -16.96
C LEU A 19 -5.26 -28.16 -17.73
N SER A 20 -6.58 -28.32 -17.83
CA SER A 20 -7.44 -27.22 -18.25
C SER A 20 -7.42 -26.11 -17.19
N VAL A 21 -7.81 -24.89 -17.57
CA VAL A 21 -7.86 -23.73 -16.65
C VAL A 21 -8.78 -24.03 -15.45
N ASP A 22 -9.93 -24.65 -15.70
CA ASP A 22 -10.92 -24.95 -14.65
C ASP A 22 -10.40 -26.05 -13.71
N ASP A 23 -9.81 -27.12 -14.25
CA ASP A 23 -9.21 -28.18 -13.43
C ASP A 23 -8.04 -27.65 -12.59
N CYS A 24 -7.25 -26.74 -13.14
CA CYS A 24 -6.14 -26.10 -12.44
C CYS A 24 -6.65 -25.31 -11.23
N LEU A 25 -7.65 -24.46 -11.40
CA LEU A 25 -8.23 -23.66 -10.31
C LEU A 25 -8.88 -24.53 -9.22
N GLU A 26 -9.63 -25.56 -9.61
CA GLU A 26 -10.20 -26.51 -8.65
C GLU A 26 -9.11 -27.30 -7.90
N CYS A 27 -8.01 -27.66 -8.57
CA CYS A 27 -6.88 -28.29 -7.91
C CYS A 27 -6.18 -27.35 -6.90
N LEU A 28 -5.95 -26.08 -7.25
CA LEU A 28 -5.36 -25.10 -6.34
C LEU A 28 -6.26 -24.88 -5.11
N LYS A 29 -7.57 -24.78 -5.33
CA LYS A 29 -8.57 -24.69 -4.27
C LYS A 29 -8.55 -25.91 -3.35
N ALA A 30 -8.51 -27.11 -3.90
CA ALA A 30 -8.40 -28.35 -3.13
C ALA A 30 -7.08 -28.42 -2.32
N MET A 31 -5.97 -27.93 -2.88
CA MET A 31 -4.68 -27.84 -2.16
C MET A 31 -4.75 -26.90 -0.97
N LEU A 32 -5.31 -25.70 -1.14
CA LEU A 32 -5.48 -24.74 -0.06
C LEU A 32 -6.43 -25.28 1.02
N GLN A 33 -7.55 -25.89 0.62
CA GLN A 33 -8.52 -26.47 1.55
C GLN A 33 -7.95 -27.63 2.37
N ALA A 34 -7.06 -28.44 1.79
CA ALA A 34 -6.43 -29.55 2.49
C ALA A 34 -5.44 -29.08 3.56
N ASN A 35 -4.53 -28.17 3.21
CA ASN A 35 -3.57 -27.58 4.16
C ASN A 35 -2.93 -26.32 3.59
N ILE A 36 -3.43 -25.14 3.98
CA ILE A 36 -2.92 -23.85 3.51
C ILE A 36 -1.42 -23.72 3.81
N ARG A 37 -1.00 -23.86 5.08
CA ARG A 37 0.39 -23.59 5.49
C ARG A 37 1.39 -24.43 4.71
N GLN A 38 1.06 -25.69 4.45
CA GLN A 38 1.95 -26.62 3.77
C GLN A 38 1.96 -26.42 2.25
N ASN A 39 0.80 -26.14 1.65
CA ASN A 39 0.69 -26.06 0.19
C ASN A 39 0.90 -24.64 -0.36
N LEU A 40 0.90 -23.61 0.50
CA LEU A 40 0.94 -22.20 0.10
C LEU A 40 2.05 -21.90 -0.89
N GLN A 41 3.28 -22.32 -0.59
CA GLN A 41 4.45 -22.03 -1.42
C GLN A 41 4.28 -22.60 -2.84
N VAL A 42 3.80 -23.84 -2.95
CA VAL A 42 3.60 -24.49 -4.25
C VAL A 42 2.43 -23.87 -5.01
N VAL A 43 1.34 -23.54 -4.32
CA VAL A 43 0.19 -22.84 -4.91
C VAL A 43 0.62 -21.49 -5.48
N VAL A 44 1.43 -20.72 -4.76
CA VAL A 44 1.98 -19.45 -5.24
C VAL A 44 2.87 -19.66 -6.46
N GLN A 45 3.75 -20.66 -6.47
CA GLN A 45 4.61 -20.95 -7.63
C GLN A 45 3.78 -21.29 -8.89
N ILE A 46 2.74 -22.10 -8.74
CA ILE A 46 1.84 -22.44 -9.84
C ILE A 46 1.09 -21.19 -10.31
N ALA A 47 0.55 -20.41 -9.39
CA ALA A 47 -0.16 -19.16 -9.69
C ALA A 47 0.76 -18.21 -10.46
N THR A 48 1.98 -17.93 -9.97
CA THR A 48 2.96 -17.07 -10.65
C THR A 48 3.30 -17.57 -12.05
N LYS A 49 3.53 -18.88 -12.23
CA LYS A 49 3.93 -19.44 -13.52
C LYS A 49 2.81 -19.42 -14.57
N TYR A 50 1.56 -19.66 -14.16
CA TYR A 50 0.43 -19.84 -15.08
C TYR A 50 -0.60 -18.71 -15.03
N HIS A 51 -0.32 -17.59 -14.35
CA HIS A 51 -1.28 -16.49 -14.17
C HIS A 51 -1.87 -15.95 -15.47
N GLU A 52 -1.08 -15.86 -16.55
CA GLU A 52 -1.56 -15.38 -17.86
C GLU A 52 -2.70 -16.26 -18.42
N GLN A 53 -2.68 -17.57 -18.14
CA GLN A 53 -3.70 -18.52 -18.60
C GLN A 53 -4.86 -18.62 -17.60
N LEU A 54 -4.55 -18.60 -16.31
CA LEU A 54 -5.55 -18.77 -15.24
C LEU A 54 -6.37 -17.51 -15.00
N GLY A 55 -5.80 -16.34 -15.31
CA GLY A 55 -6.39 -15.04 -15.03
C GLY A 55 -6.06 -14.57 -13.62
N THR A 56 -5.47 -13.37 -13.54
CA THR A 56 -5.06 -12.75 -12.27
C THR A 56 -6.24 -12.54 -11.32
N GLU A 57 -7.40 -12.11 -11.83
CA GLU A 57 -8.62 -11.89 -11.03
C GLU A 57 -9.08 -13.18 -10.33
N LYS A 58 -9.15 -14.29 -11.05
CA LYS A 58 -9.55 -15.59 -10.49
C LYS A 58 -8.59 -16.07 -9.40
N LEU A 59 -7.28 -15.81 -9.57
CA LEU A 59 -6.27 -16.14 -8.56
C LEU A 59 -6.37 -15.24 -7.33
N ILE A 60 -6.67 -13.94 -7.50
CA ILE A 60 -6.95 -13.04 -6.38
C ILE A 60 -8.15 -13.55 -5.58
N ASP A 61 -9.27 -13.82 -6.25
CA ASP A 61 -10.50 -14.33 -5.61
C ASP A 61 -10.25 -15.64 -4.87
N LEU A 62 -9.44 -16.53 -5.46
CA LEU A 62 -9.04 -17.77 -4.83
C LEU A 62 -8.32 -17.52 -3.50
N PHE A 63 -7.24 -16.73 -3.48
CA PHE A 63 -6.51 -16.45 -2.24
C PHE A 63 -7.36 -15.69 -1.21
N GLU A 64 -8.22 -14.78 -1.65
CA GLU A 64 -9.13 -14.04 -0.78
C GLU A 64 -10.19 -14.94 -0.12
N SER A 65 -10.73 -15.92 -0.86
CA SER A 65 -11.70 -16.88 -0.33
C SER A 65 -11.15 -17.69 0.86
N PHE A 66 -9.83 -17.95 0.87
CA PHE A 66 -9.12 -18.61 1.97
C PHE A 66 -8.52 -17.64 2.99
N LYS A 67 -8.75 -16.32 2.85
CA LYS A 67 -8.13 -15.26 3.67
C LYS A 67 -6.60 -15.36 3.71
N SER A 68 -6.00 -15.85 2.63
CA SER A 68 -4.57 -16.10 2.52
C SER A 68 -3.83 -14.85 2.02
N TYR A 69 -3.72 -13.83 2.89
CA TYR A 69 -3.03 -12.58 2.56
C TYR A 69 -1.54 -12.76 2.28
N GLU A 70 -0.90 -13.74 2.92
CA GLU A 70 0.49 -14.09 2.65
C GLU A 70 0.67 -14.66 1.23
N GLY A 71 -0.21 -15.57 0.81
CA GLY A 71 -0.22 -16.09 -0.57
C GLY A 71 -0.47 -15.01 -1.60
N LEU A 72 -1.47 -14.15 -1.34
CA LEU A 72 -1.78 -13.02 -2.19
C LEU A 72 -0.59 -12.05 -2.31
N PHE A 73 0.10 -11.78 -1.20
CA PHE A 73 1.30 -10.93 -1.18
C PHE A 73 2.41 -11.52 -2.04
N TYR A 74 2.78 -12.80 -1.87
CA TYR A 74 3.86 -13.40 -2.68
C TYR A 74 3.49 -13.53 -4.15
N PHE A 75 2.24 -13.91 -4.45
CA PHE A 75 1.76 -14.00 -5.83
C PHE A 75 1.77 -12.63 -6.51
N LEU A 76 1.08 -11.64 -5.94
CA LEU A 76 0.99 -10.31 -6.54
C LEU A 76 2.35 -9.62 -6.58
N GLY A 77 3.22 -9.83 -5.60
CA GLY A 77 4.59 -9.29 -5.60
C GLY A 77 5.42 -9.74 -6.81
N SER A 78 5.13 -10.93 -7.36
CA SER A 78 5.80 -11.43 -8.57
C SER A 78 5.33 -10.76 -9.87
N ILE A 79 4.14 -10.16 -9.89
CA ILE A 79 3.52 -9.60 -11.10
C ILE A 79 3.31 -8.08 -11.05
N VAL A 80 3.24 -7.48 -9.86
CA VAL A 80 2.84 -6.06 -9.65
C VAL A 80 3.74 -5.07 -10.38
N ASN A 81 5.02 -5.39 -10.56
CA ASN A 81 5.98 -4.54 -11.27
C ASN A 81 5.75 -4.46 -12.77
N PHE A 82 5.05 -5.45 -13.34
CA PHE A 82 4.78 -5.56 -14.77
C PHE A 82 3.31 -5.32 -15.11
N SER A 83 2.43 -5.46 -14.12
CA SER A 83 1.00 -5.21 -14.26
C SER A 83 0.70 -3.72 -14.29
N GLN A 84 -0.19 -3.30 -15.19
CA GLN A 84 -0.75 -1.95 -15.23
C GLN A 84 -2.17 -1.88 -14.63
N GLU A 85 -2.68 -3.01 -14.12
CA GLU A 85 -4.05 -3.12 -13.63
C GLU A 85 -4.18 -2.46 -12.24
N PRO A 86 -5.05 -1.45 -12.07
CA PRO A 86 -5.20 -0.74 -10.80
C PRO A 86 -5.57 -1.67 -9.64
N ASP A 87 -6.38 -2.69 -9.89
CA ASP A 87 -6.81 -3.62 -8.84
C ASP A 87 -5.67 -4.51 -8.35
N VAL A 88 -4.74 -4.92 -9.23
CA VAL A 88 -3.54 -5.69 -8.83
C VAL A 88 -2.68 -4.90 -7.85
N HIS A 89 -2.43 -3.62 -8.14
CA HIS A 89 -1.65 -2.74 -7.26
C HIS A 89 -2.38 -2.50 -5.94
N PHE A 90 -3.69 -2.26 -5.99
CA PHE A 90 -4.50 -2.07 -4.79
C PHE A 90 -4.51 -3.32 -3.90
N LYS A 91 -4.77 -4.49 -4.47
CA LYS A 91 -4.80 -5.78 -3.75
C LYS A 91 -3.42 -6.12 -3.18
N TYR A 92 -2.33 -5.80 -3.88
CA TYR A 92 -0.98 -5.97 -3.36
C TYR A 92 -0.72 -5.07 -2.15
N ILE A 93 -1.10 -3.79 -2.21
CA ILE A 93 -1.05 -2.87 -1.05
C ILE A 93 -1.85 -3.43 0.13
N GLN A 94 -3.08 -3.92 -0.12
CA GLN A 94 -3.90 -4.52 0.94
C GLN A 94 -3.25 -5.75 1.57
N ALA A 95 -2.69 -6.64 0.74
CA ALA A 95 -2.00 -7.84 1.20
C ALA A 95 -0.76 -7.48 2.03
N ALA A 96 0.08 -6.57 1.54
CA ALA A 96 1.29 -6.10 2.22
C ALA A 96 0.97 -5.41 3.56
N CYS A 97 -0.08 -4.60 3.63
CA CYS A 97 -0.55 -4.01 4.90
C CYS A 97 -0.97 -5.09 5.91
N LYS A 98 -1.70 -6.12 5.46
CA LYS A 98 -2.19 -7.19 6.34
C LYS A 98 -1.11 -8.16 6.79
N THR A 99 -0.04 -8.33 6.01
CA THR A 99 1.13 -9.13 6.38
C THR A 99 2.17 -8.35 7.18
N GLY A 100 1.97 -7.04 7.38
CA GLY A 100 2.90 -6.17 8.11
C GLY A 100 4.14 -5.75 7.31
N GLN A 101 4.14 -5.95 5.98
CA GLN A 101 5.25 -5.62 5.09
C GLN A 101 5.20 -4.15 4.66
N ILE A 102 5.35 -3.24 5.63
CA ILE A 102 5.17 -1.79 5.41
C ILE A 102 6.14 -1.20 4.39
N LYS A 103 7.36 -1.74 4.29
CA LYS A 103 8.36 -1.29 3.30
C LYS A 103 7.87 -1.48 1.86
N GLU A 104 7.16 -2.58 1.58
CA GLU A 104 6.59 -2.82 0.26
C GLU A 104 5.40 -1.91 -0.02
N VAL A 105 4.59 -1.61 1.00
CA VAL A 105 3.51 -0.62 0.89
C VAL A 105 4.08 0.75 0.52
N GLU A 106 5.13 1.20 1.23
CA GLU A 106 5.83 2.46 0.94
C GLU A 106 6.37 2.48 -0.49
N ARG A 107 7.07 1.43 -0.89
CA ARG A 107 7.66 1.27 -2.21
C ARG A 107 6.64 1.42 -3.32
N ILE A 108 5.53 0.68 -3.25
CA ILE A 108 4.47 0.75 -4.27
C ILE A 108 3.77 2.10 -4.26
N CYS A 109 3.49 2.66 -3.08
CA CYS A 109 2.91 4.00 -2.96
C CYS A 109 3.82 5.07 -3.59
N ARG A 110 5.15 4.88 -3.59
CA ARG A 110 6.12 5.80 -4.20
C ARG A 110 6.35 5.56 -5.69
N GLU A 111 6.45 4.31 -6.12
CA GLU A 111 6.89 3.93 -7.47
C GLU A 111 5.73 3.75 -8.45
N SER A 112 4.61 3.19 -7.99
CA SER A 112 3.48 2.88 -8.87
C SER A 112 2.64 4.12 -9.19
N ASN A 113 2.19 4.17 -10.45
CA ASN A 113 1.21 5.15 -10.97
C ASN A 113 -0.11 4.50 -11.38
N CYS A 114 -0.25 3.18 -11.19
CA CYS A 114 -1.38 2.43 -11.74
C CYS A 114 -2.56 2.32 -10.77
N TYR A 115 -2.35 2.56 -9.47
CA TYR A 115 -3.42 2.46 -8.48
C TYR A 115 -4.29 3.73 -8.43
N ASP A 116 -5.55 3.55 -8.02
CA ASP A 116 -6.45 4.65 -7.67
C ASP A 116 -5.99 5.30 -6.36
N SER A 117 -5.57 6.56 -6.44
CA SER A 117 -5.00 7.30 -5.32
C SER A 117 -6.02 7.59 -4.21
N GLU A 118 -7.28 7.80 -4.55
CA GLU A 118 -8.35 8.05 -3.58
C GLU A 118 -8.70 6.77 -2.83
N ARG A 119 -8.82 5.64 -3.55
CA ARG A 119 -9.07 4.32 -2.98
C ARG A 119 -7.94 3.90 -2.03
N VAL A 120 -6.68 4.09 -2.44
CA VAL A 120 -5.51 3.78 -1.60
C VAL A 120 -5.43 4.72 -0.39
N LYS A 121 -5.65 6.03 -0.56
CA LYS A 121 -5.69 7.01 0.53
C LYS A 121 -6.69 6.60 1.61
N ASN A 122 -7.93 6.29 1.20
CA ASN A 122 -8.99 5.91 2.14
C ASN A 122 -8.66 4.61 2.86
N PHE A 123 -8.15 3.61 2.14
CA PHE A 123 -7.69 2.35 2.76
C PHE A 123 -6.57 2.57 3.78
N LEU A 124 -5.55 3.38 3.47
CA LEU A 124 -4.43 3.62 4.39
C LEU A 124 -4.85 4.40 5.65
N LYS A 125 -5.83 5.32 5.52
CA LYS A 125 -6.45 6.00 6.67
C LYS A 125 -7.20 5.02 7.58
N GLU A 126 -7.91 4.07 7.00
CA GLU A 126 -8.62 3.04 7.77
C GLU A 126 -7.68 2.01 8.41
N ALA A 127 -6.60 1.65 7.70
CA ALA A 127 -5.62 0.68 8.14
C ALA A 127 -4.83 1.14 9.38
N LYS A 128 -4.77 2.46 9.64
CA LYS A 128 -4.11 3.06 10.83
C LYS A 128 -2.73 2.45 11.10
N LEU A 129 -1.90 2.40 10.06
CA LEU A 129 -0.55 1.85 10.14
C LEU A 129 0.28 2.57 11.22
N THR A 130 1.17 1.84 11.88
CA THR A 130 2.10 2.44 12.86
C THR A 130 3.01 3.47 12.20
N ASP A 131 3.47 3.18 10.99
CA ASP A 131 4.18 4.11 10.13
C ASP A 131 3.22 4.72 9.10
N GLN A 132 3.04 6.04 9.16
CA GLN A 132 2.16 6.79 8.27
C GLN A 132 2.86 7.25 7.00
N LEU A 133 4.15 6.93 6.81
CA LEU A 133 4.91 7.33 5.64
C LEU A 133 4.25 6.91 4.31
N PRO A 134 3.67 5.71 4.15
CA PRO A 134 2.96 5.36 2.92
C PRO A 134 1.78 6.29 2.63
N LEU A 135 0.98 6.64 3.65
CA LEU A 135 -0.13 7.59 3.50
C LEU A 135 0.38 8.98 3.12
N ILE A 136 1.44 9.43 3.78
CA ILE A 136 2.08 10.72 3.50
C ILE A 136 2.53 10.80 2.04
N ILE A 137 3.17 9.75 1.52
CA ILE A 137 3.65 9.69 0.12
C ILE A 137 2.47 9.78 -0.86
N VAL A 138 1.41 9.02 -0.65
CA VAL A 138 0.22 9.08 -1.54
C VAL A 138 -0.36 10.49 -1.52
N CYS A 139 -0.53 11.08 -0.33
CA CYS A 139 -1.10 12.42 -0.23
C CYS A 139 -0.19 13.50 -0.84
N ASP A 140 1.13 13.42 -0.70
CA ASP A 140 2.07 14.36 -1.32
C ASP A 140 2.04 14.29 -2.85
N ARG A 141 2.09 13.06 -3.39
CA ARG A 141 2.14 12.81 -4.85
C ARG A 141 0.88 13.28 -5.57
N PHE A 142 -0.29 13.07 -4.96
CA PHE A 142 -1.58 13.42 -5.55
C PHE A 142 -2.18 14.71 -5.00
N ASN A 143 -1.37 15.53 -4.31
CA ASN A 143 -1.75 16.86 -3.80
C ASN A 143 -2.92 16.86 -2.78
N TYR A 144 -3.09 15.78 -2.02
CA TYR A 144 -4.04 15.67 -0.89
C TYR A 144 -3.43 16.11 0.45
N VAL A 145 -2.57 17.13 0.43
CA VAL A 145 -1.81 17.59 1.61
C VAL A 145 -2.75 18.11 2.71
N HIS A 146 -3.78 18.87 2.36
CA HIS A 146 -4.73 19.41 3.34
C HIS A 146 -5.51 18.29 4.07
N ASP A 147 -6.02 17.30 3.33
CA ASP A 147 -6.67 16.10 3.89
C ASP A 147 -5.74 15.32 4.83
N LEU A 148 -4.46 15.21 4.46
CA LEU A 148 -3.45 14.54 5.27
C LEU A 148 -3.24 15.27 6.60
N VAL A 149 -3.06 16.59 6.57
CA VAL A 149 -2.86 17.41 7.77
C VAL A 149 -4.06 17.30 8.70
N LEU A 150 -5.28 17.44 8.17
CA LEU A 150 -6.53 17.24 8.93
C LEU A 150 -6.56 15.87 9.61
N TYR A 151 -6.24 14.81 8.88
CA TYR A 151 -6.25 13.45 9.40
C TYR A 151 -5.18 13.23 10.47
N LEU A 152 -3.93 13.64 10.22
CA LEU A 152 -2.83 13.47 11.17
C LEU A 152 -3.07 14.27 12.45
N TYR A 153 -3.57 15.51 12.34
CA TYR A 153 -3.88 16.35 13.48
C TYR A 153 -5.01 15.75 14.34
N ARG A 154 -6.13 15.32 13.73
CA ARG A 154 -7.24 14.68 14.45
C ARG A 154 -6.85 13.39 15.18
N ASN A 155 -5.81 12.69 14.71
CA ASN A 155 -5.29 11.49 15.35
C ASN A 155 -4.12 11.76 16.30
N ASN A 156 -3.80 13.03 16.62
CA ASN A 156 -2.67 13.43 17.46
C ASN A 156 -1.30 12.98 16.94
N LEU A 157 -1.13 12.92 15.62
CA LEU A 157 0.09 12.45 14.93
C LEU A 157 0.99 13.62 14.48
N MET A 158 1.18 14.62 15.34
CA MET A 158 2.00 15.82 15.03
C MET A 158 3.43 15.48 14.60
N LYS A 159 4.04 14.46 15.20
CA LYS A 159 5.38 13.99 14.84
C LYS A 159 5.47 13.51 13.38
N ASN A 160 4.39 12.94 12.83
CA ASN A 160 4.36 12.50 11.44
C ASN A 160 4.24 13.68 10.47
N ILE A 161 3.56 14.75 10.88
CA ILE A 161 3.53 16.02 10.12
C ILE A 161 4.93 16.62 10.05
N GLU A 162 5.66 16.59 11.16
CA GLU A 162 7.06 17.04 11.19
C GLU A 162 7.95 16.18 10.28
N ILE A 163 7.84 14.85 10.35
CA ILE A 163 8.58 13.93 9.46
C ILE A 163 8.24 14.19 8.00
N TYR A 164 6.98 14.47 7.67
CA TYR A 164 6.56 14.78 6.30
C TYR A 164 7.34 15.97 5.75
N VAL A 165 7.33 17.10 6.45
CA VAL A 165 8.00 18.32 5.97
C VAL A 165 9.53 18.18 6.01
N GLN A 166 10.08 17.48 6.99
CA GLN A 166 11.53 17.33 7.11
C GLN A 166 12.14 16.32 6.12
N ARG A 167 11.48 15.17 5.90
CA ARG A 167 12.07 14.03 5.18
C ARG A 167 11.47 13.78 3.81
N VAL A 168 10.22 14.17 3.58
CA VAL A 168 9.54 13.88 2.31
C VAL A 168 9.59 15.11 1.40
N ASN A 169 9.05 16.24 1.87
CA ASN A 169 8.96 17.42 1.03
C ASN A 169 8.93 18.73 1.86
N SER A 170 10.09 19.37 2.03
CA SER A 170 10.17 20.66 2.74
C SER A 170 9.47 21.79 2.01
N GLY A 171 9.33 21.69 0.68
CA GLY A 171 8.64 22.70 -0.12
C GLY A 171 7.14 22.79 0.16
N ARG A 172 6.55 21.77 0.78
CA ARG A 172 5.12 21.75 1.14
C ARG A 172 4.82 22.37 2.51
N LEU A 173 5.83 22.91 3.19
CA LEU A 173 5.65 23.60 4.48
C LEU A 173 4.56 24.68 4.45
N PRO A 174 4.46 25.57 3.44
CA PRO A 174 3.42 26.61 3.41
C PRO A 174 1.99 26.04 3.46
N VAL A 175 1.73 25.03 2.63
CA VAL A 175 0.42 24.36 2.55
C VAL A 175 0.11 23.59 3.85
N VAL A 176 1.13 22.96 4.44
CA VAL A 176 0.98 22.26 5.73
C VAL A 176 0.66 23.23 6.85
N VAL A 177 1.34 24.37 6.91
CA VAL A 177 1.07 25.43 7.89
C VAL A 177 -0.32 26.01 7.69
N GLY A 178 -0.73 26.29 6.46
CA GLY A 178 -2.10 26.71 6.15
C GLY A 178 -3.14 25.70 6.66
N GLY A 179 -2.93 24.41 6.40
CA GLY A 179 -3.81 23.35 6.93
C GLY A 179 -3.80 23.21 8.45
N LEU A 180 -2.67 23.48 9.11
CA LEU A 180 -2.57 23.50 10.58
C LEU A 180 -3.29 24.71 11.19
N LEU A 181 -3.26 25.86 10.51
CA LEU A 181 -4.00 27.05 10.93
C LEU A 181 -5.52 26.83 10.80
N ASP A 182 -5.96 26.15 9.74
CA ASP A 182 -7.38 25.80 9.53
C ASP A 182 -7.97 24.88 10.61
N VAL A 183 -7.12 24.17 11.37
CA VAL A 183 -7.53 23.30 12.49
C VAL A 183 -7.27 23.92 13.86
N ASP A 184 -7.01 25.21 13.93
CA ASP A 184 -6.68 25.92 15.17
C ASP A 184 -5.48 25.32 15.92
N CYS A 185 -4.49 24.82 15.20
CA CYS A 185 -3.25 24.34 15.82
C CYS A 185 -2.56 25.47 16.61
N SER A 186 -1.89 25.12 17.72
CA SER A 186 -1.20 26.11 18.54
C SER A 186 -0.06 26.76 17.78
N GLU A 187 0.05 28.08 17.90
CA GLU A 187 1.13 28.84 17.26
C GLU A 187 2.51 28.33 17.67
N ASP A 188 2.67 27.90 18.92
CA ASP A 188 3.94 27.32 19.39
C ASP A 188 4.31 26.05 18.61
N SER A 189 3.33 25.19 18.30
CA SER A 189 3.57 23.98 17.50
C SER A 189 3.93 24.32 16.05
N ILE A 190 3.28 25.33 15.48
CA ILE A 190 3.58 25.84 14.13
C ILE A 190 4.99 26.45 14.09
N LYS A 191 5.34 27.29 15.08
CA LYS A 191 6.68 27.88 15.22
C LYS A 191 7.74 26.79 15.36
N GLN A 192 7.51 25.77 16.20
CA GLN A 192 8.42 24.63 16.34
C GLN A 192 8.59 23.86 15.02
N LEU A 193 7.50 23.64 14.27
CA LEU A 193 7.56 22.98 12.97
C LEU A 193 8.37 23.80 11.96
N ILE A 194 8.17 25.11 11.88
CA ILE A 194 8.94 26.00 10.99
C ILE A 194 10.42 25.98 11.37
N LEU A 195 10.73 26.07 12.67
CA LEU A 195 12.12 26.04 13.16
C LEU A 195 12.80 24.68 12.94
N SER A 196 12.04 23.58 12.97
CA SER A 196 12.58 22.24 12.79
C SER A 196 12.92 21.94 11.32
N VAL A 197 12.34 22.68 10.38
CA VAL A 197 12.59 22.52 8.94
C VAL A 197 13.78 23.40 8.53
N ARG A 198 14.95 22.77 8.39
CA ARG A 198 16.18 23.40 7.88
C ARG A 198 16.30 23.39 6.33
N GLY A 199 15.16 23.36 5.63
CA GLY A 199 15.10 23.21 4.17
C GLY A 199 14.77 24.51 3.44
N ASN A 200 15.00 24.54 2.12
CA ASN A 200 14.49 25.59 1.25
C ASN A 200 12.97 25.40 1.08
N PHE A 201 12.19 26.27 1.70
CA PHE A 201 10.76 26.45 1.44
C PHE A 201 10.51 27.89 1.03
N ASN A 202 9.47 28.12 0.24
CA ASN A 202 9.12 29.45 -0.22
C ASN A 202 8.52 30.25 0.95
N VAL A 203 9.30 31.22 1.45
CA VAL A 203 8.87 32.08 2.57
C VAL A 203 7.73 32.99 2.14
N ASP A 204 7.68 33.42 0.87
CA ASP A 204 6.63 34.30 0.36
C ASP A 204 5.28 33.58 0.35
N GLU A 205 5.23 32.32 -0.09
CA GLU A 205 4.03 31.48 -0.01
C GLU A 205 3.61 31.20 1.43
N LEU A 206 4.58 31.04 2.35
CA LEU A 206 4.27 30.86 3.77
C LEU A 206 3.61 32.11 4.36
N VAL A 207 4.13 33.30 4.03
CA VAL A 207 3.57 34.58 4.47
C VAL A 207 2.17 34.76 3.90
N GLU A 208 1.96 34.48 2.61
CA GLU A 208 0.61 34.55 2.01
C GLU A 208 -0.40 33.63 2.70
N GLU A 209 -0.03 32.38 3.00
CA GLU A 209 -0.94 31.41 3.62
C GLU A 209 -1.31 31.78 5.07
N VAL A 210 -0.42 32.48 5.76
CA VAL A 210 -0.59 33.02 7.12
C VAL A 210 -1.44 34.30 7.07
N GLU A 211 -1.11 35.24 6.18
CA GLU A 211 -1.85 36.50 5.98
C GLU A 211 -3.30 36.28 5.52
N LYS A 212 -3.55 35.32 4.61
CA LYS A 212 -4.92 34.97 4.17
C LYS A 212 -5.83 34.53 5.32
N ARG A 213 -5.26 34.03 6.42
CA ARG A 213 -5.98 33.51 7.58
C ARG A 213 -5.97 34.47 8.77
N ASN A 214 -5.51 35.72 8.59
CA ASN A 214 -5.47 36.78 9.60
C ASN A 214 -4.79 36.37 10.92
N ARG A 215 -3.74 35.54 10.84
CA ARG A 215 -2.90 35.16 11.99
C ARG A 215 -1.46 35.53 11.76
#